data_AF-A0A374MIY5-F1
#
_entry.id   AF-A0A374MIY5-F1
#
_cell.length_a   1.000
_cell.length_b   1.000
_cell.length_c   1.000
_cell.angle_alpha   90.00
_cell.angle_beta   90.00
_cell.angle_gamma   90.00
#
_symmetry.space_group_name_H-M   'P 1'
#
loop_
_entity.id
_entity.type
_entity.pdbx_description
1 polymer ?
#
loop_
_entity_poly.entity_id
_entity_poly.type
_entity_poly.pdbx_seq_one_letter_code
_entity_poly.pdbx_strand_id
1 'polypeptide(L)'
;MQPQQVFDKGYIGGFHFRTINKEMEDRWSIIVDDDAGDYFGFTTRLCTVELLVDRYYTLHICVEYENDFAQIFKAFNYPPVYPSLGRWEDSIRIDDVKIVEVKEELTNGKLNAYTWLPVEYSPVEKIGSVWKIPTYYKIVRDKRRFEYIRCYLGERGALASYRLDEDNEQLILI
;
A
#
# COMPACT_ATOMS: atom_id res chain seq x y z
N MET A 1 -18.16 -8.05 1.39
CA MET A 1 -17.93 -7.32 2.65
C MET A 1 -18.10 -5.85 2.33
N GLN A 2 -19.07 -5.15 2.94
CA GLN A 2 -19.25 -3.72 2.72
C GLN A 2 -18.17 -2.95 3.50
N PRO A 3 -17.53 -1.93 2.92
CA PRO A 3 -16.61 -1.07 3.65
C PRO A 3 -17.35 -0.42 4.83
N GLN A 4 -16.72 -0.40 6.00
CA GLN A 4 -17.29 0.31 7.14
C GLN A 4 -17.08 1.81 6.91
N GLN A 5 -18.19 2.53 6.70
CA GLN A 5 -18.18 3.97 6.57
C GLN A 5 -18.37 4.59 7.96
N VAL A 6 -17.34 5.29 8.44
CA VAL A 6 -17.42 6.02 9.72
C VAL A 6 -17.45 7.51 9.41
N PHE A 7 -18.39 8.23 10.05
CA PHE A 7 -18.38 9.69 10.06
C PHE A 7 -17.43 10.13 11.17
N ASP A 8 -16.29 10.69 10.78
CA ASP A 8 -15.32 11.20 11.73
C ASP A 8 -15.19 12.72 11.62
N LYS A 9 -14.86 13.36 12.73
CA LYS A 9 -14.45 14.76 12.74
C LYS A 9 -12.96 14.81 12.40
N GLY A 10 -12.66 14.89 11.11
CA GLY A 10 -11.30 15.08 10.63
C GLY A 10 -10.85 16.53 10.72
N TYR A 11 -9.55 16.70 10.90
CA TYR A 11 -8.86 17.98 10.69
C TYR A 11 -8.32 17.98 9.26
N ILE A 12 -8.68 19.01 8.49
CA ILE A 12 -8.19 19.14 7.11
C ILE A 12 -7.46 20.47 6.99
N GLY A 13 -6.31 20.43 6.33
CA GLY A 13 -5.45 21.58 6.12
C GLY A 13 -4.16 21.49 6.94
N GLY A 14 -3.64 22.65 7.31
CA GLY A 14 -2.29 22.84 7.83
C GLY A 14 -1.71 24.11 7.23
N PHE A 15 -2.31 25.26 7.56
CA PHE A 15 -1.77 26.55 7.12
C PHE A 15 -0.80 27.05 8.16
N HIS A 16 0.42 27.33 7.72
CA HIS A 16 1.50 27.79 8.57
C HIS A 16 1.46 29.32 8.72
N PHE A 17 1.49 29.82 9.95
CA PHE A 17 1.53 31.25 10.25
C PHE A 17 2.35 31.55 11.50
N ARG A 18 2.94 32.76 11.56
CA ARG A 18 3.88 33.15 12.60
C ARG A 18 3.26 33.78 13.84
N THR A 19 2.01 34.24 13.75
CA THR A 19 1.38 35.00 14.84
C THR A 19 -0.11 34.72 14.87
N ILE A 20 -0.61 34.42 16.06
CA ILE A 20 -2.05 34.27 16.29
C ILE A 20 -2.66 35.67 16.34
N ASN A 21 -3.58 35.94 15.41
CA ASN A 21 -4.41 37.14 15.40
C ASN A 21 -5.88 36.73 15.32
N LYS A 22 -6.79 37.71 15.48
CA LYS A 22 -8.23 37.45 15.46
C LYS A 22 -8.70 36.76 14.17
N GLU A 23 -8.09 37.08 13.02
CA GLU A 23 -8.42 36.41 11.75
C GLU A 23 -8.06 34.91 11.79
N MET A 24 -6.91 34.55 12.36
CA MET A 24 -6.50 33.15 12.50
C MET A 24 -7.41 32.40 13.47
N GLU A 25 -7.79 33.01 14.59
CA GLU A 25 -8.73 32.45 15.56
C GLU A 25 -10.13 32.23 14.96
N ASP A 26 -10.61 33.17 14.15
CA ASP A 26 -11.91 33.07 13.48
C ASP A 26 -11.90 32.03 12.33
N ARG A 27 -10.74 31.81 11.70
CA ARG A 27 -10.61 30.96 10.50
C ARG A 27 -10.32 29.50 10.83
N TRP A 28 -9.50 29.23 11.83
CA TRP A 28 -9.03 27.89 12.16
C TRP A 28 -9.76 27.36 13.39
N SER A 29 -10.29 26.14 13.29
CA SER A 29 -10.98 25.49 14.41
C SER A 29 -10.02 25.05 15.50
N ILE A 30 -8.78 24.70 15.12
CA ILE A 30 -7.69 24.35 16.03
C ILE A 30 -6.41 25.00 15.53
N ILE A 31 -5.61 25.51 16.46
CA ILE A 31 -4.26 26.02 16.22
C ILE A 31 -3.29 25.22 17.09
N VAL A 32 -2.18 24.76 16.50
CA VAL A 32 -1.14 23.97 17.18
C VAL A 32 0.21 24.67 17.01
N ASP A 33 1.03 24.66 18.06
CA ASP A 33 2.37 25.22 18.04
C ASP A 33 3.34 24.29 17.27
N ASP A 34 4.24 24.88 16.48
CA ASP A 34 5.38 24.19 15.87
C ASP A 34 6.63 24.33 16.74
N ASP A 35 7.55 23.37 16.63
CA ASP A 35 8.82 23.36 17.38
C ASP A 35 9.72 24.56 17.05
N ALA A 36 9.48 25.22 15.91
CA ALA A 36 10.17 26.43 15.48
C ALA A 36 9.59 27.74 16.05
N GLY A 37 8.50 27.67 16.84
CA GLY A 37 7.81 28.84 17.41
C GLY A 37 6.78 29.50 16.49
N ASP A 38 6.49 28.86 15.35
CA ASP A 38 5.38 29.20 14.45
C ASP A 38 4.13 28.35 14.79
N TYR A 39 3.04 28.52 14.05
CA TYR A 39 1.75 27.87 14.33
C TYR A 39 1.14 27.23 13.08
N PHE A 40 0.40 26.14 13.28
CA PHE A 40 -0.41 25.47 12.27
C PHE A 40 -1.90 25.58 12.60
N GLY A 41 -2.68 26.07 11.64
CA GLY A 41 -4.14 26.12 11.71
C GLY A 41 -4.81 24.97 10.97
N PHE A 42 -5.79 24.35 11.62
CA PHE A 42 -6.62 23.28 11.07
C PHE A 42 -8.10 23.64 11.17
N THR A 43 -8.87 23.30 10.13
CA THR A 43 -10.34 23.42 10.15
C THR A 43 -10.94 22.04 10.43
N THR A 44 -11.90 21.97 11.35
CA THR A 44 -12.64 20.73 11.61
C THR A 44 -13.75 20.58 10.58
N ARG A 45 -13.80 19.43 9.89
CA ARG A 45 -14.88 19.12 8.95
C ARG A 45 -15.34 17.69 9.15
N LEU A 46 -16.61 17.43 8.87
CA LEU A 46 -17.09 16.06 8.71
C LEU A 46 -16.40 15.46 7.49
N CYS A 47 -15.59 14.44 7.73
CA CYS A 47 -15.01 13.63 6.67
C CYS A 47 -15.63 12.24 6.70
N THR A 48 -15.70 11.64 5.52
CA THR A 48 -16.01 10.23 5.38
C THR A 48 -14.70 9.51 5.14
N VAL A 49 -14.41 8.50 5.95
CA VAL A 49 -13.26 7.62 5.78
C VAL A 49 -13.78 6.21 5.54
N GLU A 50 -13.25 5.54 4.52
CA GLU A 50 -13.53 4.15 4.20
C GLU A 50 -12.31 3.30 4.55
N LEU A 51 -12.52 2.24 5.35
CA LEU A 51 -11.43 1.45 5.90
C LEU A 51 -11.42 -0.01 5.43
N LEU A 52 -10.21 -0.45 5.10
CA LEU A 52 -9.74 -1.82 4.93
C LEU A 52 -9.79 -2.68 6.20
N VAL A 53 -10.93 -3.27 6.60
CA VAL A 53 -10.99 -4.10 7.82
C VAL A 53 -10.78 -5.61 7.55
N ASP A 54 -10.19 -6.32 8.52
CA ASP A 54 -9.96 -7.77 8.55
C ASP A 54 -9.28 -8.34 7.30
N ARG A 55 -8.16 -7.72 6.91
CA ARG A 55 -7.38 -8.14 5.73
C ARG A 55 -6.08 -8.82 6.11
N TYR A 56 -5.82 -9.93 5.42
CA TYR A 56 -4.57 -10.67 5.47
C TYR A 56 -3.87 -10.51 4.12
N TYR A 57 -2.60 -10.15 4.15
CA TYR A 57 -1.78 -9.93 2.96
C TYR A 57 -0.53 -10.80 3.04
N THR A 58 -0.19 -11.40 1.92
CA THR A 58 1.11 -12.05 1.71
C THR A 58 1.91 -11.16 0.76
N LEU A 59 3.11 -10.76 1.19
CA LEU A 59 4.01 -9.94 0.40
C LEU A 59 5.30 -10.71 0.15
N HIS A 60 5.54 -11.07 -1.10
CA HIS A 60 6.83 -11.59 -1.54
C HIS A 60 7.67 -10.45 -2.09
N ILE A 61 8.92 -10.35 -1.62
CA ILE A 61 9.87 -9.32 -2.05
C ILE A 61 11.04 -10.03 -2.72
N CYS A 62 11.26 -9.73 -4.00
CA CYS A 62 12.44 -10.16 -4.74
C CYS A 62 13.42 -8.98 -4.83
N VAL A 63 14.70 -9.23 -4.56
CA VAL A 63 15.76 -8.23 -4.65
C VAL A 63 16.85 -8.70 -5.62
N GLU A 64 17.51 -7.74 -6.26
CA GLU A 64 18.64 -8.02 -7.16
C GLU A 64 19.95 -8.25 -6.40
N TYR A 65 20.13 -7.62 -5.24
CA TYR A 65 21.37 -7.67 -4.46
C TYR A 65 21.16 -8.37 -3.11
N GLU A 66 22.05 -9.31 -2.78
CA GLU A 66 22.01 -10.06 -1.51
C GLU A 66 22.07 -9.16 -0.27
N ASN A 67 22.81 -8.05 -0.31
CA ASN A 67 22.93 -7.16 0.84
C ASN A 67 21.60 -6.49 1.20
N ASP A 68 20.78 -6.16 0.20
CA ASP A 68 19.43 -5.60 0.41
C ASP A 68 18.52 -6.63 1.08
N PHE A 69 18.70 -7.90 0.73
CA PHE A 69 17.93 -9.02 1.29
C PHE A 69 18.05 -9.09 2.81
N ALA A 70 19.29 -9.08 3.33
CA ALA A 70 19.55 -9.14 4.76
C ALA A 70 19.03 -7.91 5.51
N GLN A 71 19.16 -6.73 4.90
CA GLN A 71 18.66 -5.49 5.48
C GLN A 71 17.14 -5.47 5.58
N ILE A 72 16.44 -5.86 4.51
CA ILE A 72 14.98 -5.94 4.47
C ILE A 72 14.47 -6.96 5.47
N PHE A 73 15.05 -8.16 5.49
CA PHE A 73 14.66 -9.21 6.42
C PHE A 73 14.79 -8.77 7.88
N LYS A 74 15.90 -8.10 8.22
CA LYS A 74 16.11 -7.52 9.55
C LYS A 74 15.11 -6.41 9.86
N ALA A 75 14.80 -5.54 8.90
CA ALA A 75 13.86 -4.44 9.08
C ALA A 75 12.43 -4.91 9.34
N PHE A 76 11.99 -6.01 8.74
CA PHE A 76 10.66 -6.57 9.02
C PHE A 76 10.59 -7.32 10.36
N ASN A 77 11.68 -7.97 10.78
CA ASN A 77 11.75 -8.62 12.11
C ASN A 77 11.93 -7.61 13.26
N TYR A 78 12.71 -6.55 13.03
CA TYR A 78 13.06 -5.52 14.01
C TYR A 78 12.94 -4.12 13.39
N PRO A 79 11.71 -3.67 13.10
CA PRO A 79 11.50 -2.39 12.43
C PRO A 79 11.97 -1.24 13.31
N PRO A 80 12.85 -0.34 12.82
CA PRO A 80 13.19 0.88 13.55
C PRO A 80 11.97 1.80 13.68
N VAL A 81 11.06 1.72 12.71
CA VAL A 81 9.75 2.36 12.70
C VAL A 81 8.73 1.32 12.27
N TYR A 82 7.72 1.08 13.11
CA TYR A 82 6.73 0.05 12.85
C TYR A 82 5.90 0.38 11.60
N PRO A 83 5.75 -0.56 10.65
CA PRO A 83 5.09 -0.28 9.37
C PRO A 83 3.57 -0.09 9.50
N SER A 84 3.00 0.61 8.53
CA SER A 84 1.56 0.86 8.40
C SER A 84 1.09 0.70 6.96
N LEU A 85 -0.20 0.42 6.75
CA LEU A 85 -0.81 0.28 5.42
C LEU A 85 -1.34 1.62 4.92
N GLY A 86 -0.41 2.48 4.52
CA GLY A 86 -0.72 3.78 3.93
C GLY A 86 -0.70 4.90 4.97
N ARG A 87 -1.70 4.97 5.85
CA ARG A 87 -1.75 6.00 6.91
C ARG A 87 -1.05 5.51 8.17
N TRP A 88 -0.45 6.41 8.92
CA TRP A 88 0.31 6.05 10.12
C TRP A 88 -0.55 5.33 11.17
N GLU A 89 -1.82 5.69 11.30
CA GLU A 89 -2.75 5.03 12.20
C GLU A 89 -3.16 3.61 11.78
N ASP A 90 -2.95 3.23 10.51
CA ASP A 90 -3.26 1.90 9.98
C ASP A 90 -2.09 0.92 10.26
N SER A 91 -1.76 0.75 11.53
CA SER A 91 -0.70 -0.16 11.99
C SER A 91 -0.99 -1.61 11.59
N ILE A 92 0.03 -2.33 11.11
CA ILE A 92 -0.12 -3.73 10.69
C ILE A 92 0.35 -4.71 11.74
N ARG A 93 -0.24 -5.89 11.81
CA ARG A 93 0.36 -7.02 12.53
C ARG A 93 1.16 -7.87 11.55
N ILE A 94 2.45 -8.03 11.78
CA ILE A 94 3.30 -8.96 11.03
C ILE A 94 3.22 -10.32 11.71
N ASP A 95 2.61 -11.30 11.03
CA ASP A 95 2.43 -12.65 11.58
C ASP A 95 3.68 -13.53 11.36
N ASP A 96 4.35 -13.37 10.22
CA ASP A 96 5.55 -14.15 9.88
C ASP A 96 6.45 -13.40 8.90
N VAL A 97 7.77 -13.62 9.01
CA VAL A 97 8.79 -13.10 8.09
C VAL A 97 9.79 -14.22 7.82
N LYS A 98 9.77 -14.75 6.61
CA LYS A 98 10.58 -15.90 6.21
C LYS A 98 11.32 -15.65 4.91
N ILE A 99 12.44 -16.34 4.77
CA ILE A 99 13.20 -16.45 3.53
C ILE A 99 12.71 -17.74 2.88
N VAL A 100 12.20 -17.65 1.65
CA VAL A 100 11.64 -18.79 0.92
C VAL A 100 12.30 -18.94 -0.44
N GLU A 101 12.44 -20.17 -0.90
CA GLU A 101 12.81 -20.46 -2.28
C GLU A 101 11.57 -20.50 -3.18
N VAL A 102 11.68 -19.89 -4.36
CA VAL A 102 10.62 -19.86 -5.36
C VAL A 102 11.05 -20.69 -6.56
N LYS A 103 10.18 -21.60 -7.00
CA LYS A 103 10.40 -22.37 -8.22
C LYS A 103 10.27 -21.46 -9.44
N GLU A 104 11.24 -21.51 -10.36
CA GLU A 104 11.20 -20.69 -11.58
C GLU A 104 10.03 -21.08 -12.51
N GLU A 105 9.64 -22.35 -12.47
CA GLU A 105 8.58 -22.93 -13.30
C GLU A 105 7.22 -22.31 -13.03
N LEU A 106 6.55 -21.89 -14.10
CA LEU A 106 5.17 -21.43 -14.04
C LEU A 106 4.22 -22.63 -13.90
N THR A 107 3.38 -22.57 -12.89
CA THR A 107 2.28 -23.51 -12.67
C THR A 107 0.97 -22.86 -13.08
N ASN A 108 0.10 -23.65 -13.73
CA ASN A 108 -1.25 -23.20 -14.08
C ASN A 108 -2.24 -23.74 -13.05
N GLY A 109 -3.08 -22.87 -12.50
CA GLY A 109 -4.06 -23.28 -11.51
C GLY A 109 -5.06 -22.19 -11.17
N LYS A 110 -5.77 -22.42 -10.07
CA LYS A 110 -6.79 -21.49 -9.58
C LYS A 110 -6.20 -20.56 -8.53
N LEU A 111 -6.51 -19.27 -8.63
CA LEU A 111 -6.10 -18.28 -7.64
C LEU A 111 -6.67 -18.60 -6.25
N ASN A 112 -5.85 -18.48 -5.21
CA ASN A 112 -6.27 -18.66 -3.82
C ASN A 112 -6.94 -17.40 -3.24
N ALA A 113 -6.64 -16.21 -3.78
CA ALA A 113 -7.09 -14.91 -3.31
C ALA A 113 -7.43 -13.96 -4.47
N TYR A 114 -7.89 -12.75 -4.13
CA TYR A 114 -8.04 -11.68 -5.11
C TYR A 114 -6.67 -11.07 -5.41
N THR A 115 -6.29 -11.05 -6.68
CA THR A 115 -4.95 -10.62 -7.09
C THR A 115 -5.03 -9.75 -8.35
N TRP A 116 -4.19 -8.72 -8.41
CA TRP A 116 -3.92 -8.02 -9.67
C TRP A 116 -3.14 -8.96 -10.58
N LEU A 117 -3.82 -9.54 -11.56
CA LEU A 117 -3.24 -10.51 -12.48
C LEU A 117 -2.78 -9.80 -13.75
N PRO A 118 -1.46 -9.70 -14.04
CA PRO A 118 -0.99 -9.16 -15.30
C PRO A 118 -1.59 -9.94 -16.48
N VAL A 119 -1.92 -9.23 -17.57
CA VAL A 119 -2.59 -9.83 -18.73
C VAL A 119 -1.82 -11.05 -19.27
N GLU A 120 -0.49 -11.02 -19.20
CA GLU A 120 0.42 -12.08 -19.69
C GLU A 120 0.32 -13.39 -18.88
N TYR A 121 -0.09 -13.32 -17.61
CA TYR A 121 -0.26 -14.48 -16.74
C TYR A 121 -1.70 -15.02 -16.75
N SER A 122 -2.57 -14.49 -17.61
CA SER A 122 -3.92 -15.03 -17.80
C SER A 122 -3.89 -16.10 -18.91
N PRO A 123 -4.12 -17.38 -18.60
CA PRO A 123 -4.12 -18.44 -19.62
C PRO A 123 -5.35 -18.38 -20.54
N VAL A 124 -6.34 -17.57 -20.17
CA VAL A 124 -7.58 -17.37 -20.93
C VAL A 124 -7.73 -15.88 -21.21
N GLU A 125 -8.13 -15.54 -22.43
CA GLU A 125 -8.52 -14.17 -22.77
C GLU A 125 -9.77 -13.81 -21.97
N LYS A 126 -9.63 -12.86 -21.03
CA LYS A 126 -10.72 -12.42 -20.17
C LYS A 126 -11.42 -11.22 -20.81
N ILE A 127 -12.74 -11.33 -20.93
CA ILE A 127 -13.61 -10.20 -21.25
C ILE A 127 -13.87 -9.46 -19.93
N GLY A 128 -13.26 -8.30 -19.74
CA GLY A 128 -13.38 -7.52 -18.52
C GLY A 128 -12.61 -6.21 -18.56
N SER A 129 -12.72 -5.42 -17.48
CA SER A 129 -11.95 -4.21 -17.32
C SER A 129 -10.47 -4.54 -17.16
N VAL A 130 -9.62 -3.80 -17.88
CA VAL A 130 -8.16 -3.87 -17.77
C VAL A 130 -7.68 -2.57 -17.16
N TRP A 131 -6.98 -2.67 -16.04
CA TRP A 131 -6.44 -1.53 -15.32
C TRP A 131 -4.95 -1.37 -15.61
N LYS A 132 -4.48 -0.12 -15.63
CA LYS A 132 -3.06 0.21 -15.68
C LYS A 132 -2.57 0.41 -14.25
N ILE A 133 -1.91 -0.60 -13.70
CA ILE A 133 -1.38 -0.58 -12.34
C ILE A 133 0.05 -0.03 -12.40
N PRO A 134 0.39 1.02 -11.64
CA PRO A 134 1.76 1.48 -11.51
C PRO A 134 2.57 0.47 -10.68
N THR A 135 3.75 0.08 -11.15
CA THR A 135 4.56 -0.97 -10.52
C THR A 135 5.89 -0.41 -10.06
N TYR A 136 6.80 -0.18 -11.00
CA TYR A 136 8.12 0.40 -10.75
C TYR A 136 8.11 1.89 -11.06
N TYR A 137 9.00 2.65 -10.43
CA TYR A 137 9.25 4.03 -10.83
C TYR A 137 10.74 4.32 -10.93
N LYS A 138 11.06 5.26 -11.81
CA LYS A 138 12.40 5.85 -11.93
C LYS A 138 12.29 7.33 -11.58
N ILE A 139 13.29 7.84 -10.85
CA ILE A 139 13.38 9.27 -10.58
C ILE A 139 14.07 9.92 -11.77
N VAL A 140 13.35 10.78 -12.48
CA VAL A 140 13.85 11.52 -13.65
C VAL A 140 13.59 13.00 -13.40
N ARG A 141 14.66 13.79 -13.25
CA ARG A 141 14.59 15.23 -12.95
C ARG A 141 13.73 15.52 -11.71
N ASP A 142 14.03 14.85 -10.60
CA ASP A 142 13.32 14.93 -9.31
C ASP A 142 11.83 14.59 -9.36
N LYS A 143 11.36 13.95 -10.43
CA LYS A 143 9.99 13.49 -10.58
C LYS A 143 9.95 11.97 -10.71
N ARG A 144 8.99 11.35 -10.04
CA ARG A 144 8.73 9.91 -10.17
C ARG A 144 8.04 9.66 -11.51
N ARG A 145 8.66 8.86 -12.36
CA ARG A 145 8.07 8.33 -13.59
C ARG A 145 7.75 6.86 -13.39
N PHE A 146 6.46 6.54 -13.31
CA PHE A 146 5.97 5.18 -13.12
C PHE A 146 5.94 4.39 -14.42
N GLU A 147 6.30 3.13 -14.34
CA GLU A 147 6.03 2.09 -15.31
C GLU A 147 4.68 1.45 -14.96
N TYR A 148 3.90 1.13 -15.99
CA TYR A 148 2.53 0.65 -15.83
C TYR A 148 2.37 -0.70 -16.49
N ILE A 149 1.80 -1.64 -15.75
CA ILE A 149 1.45 -2.96 -16.26
C ILE A 149 -0.07 -3.07 -16.35
N ARG A 150 -0.53 -3.74 -17.41
CA ARG A 150 -1.94 -4.01 -17.61
C ARG A 150 -2.32 -5.23 -16.79
N CYS A 151 -3.29 -5.07 -15.91
CA CYS A 151 -3.77 -6.14 -15.05
C CYS A 151 -5.29 -6.28 -15.12
N TYR A 152 -5.76 -7.52 -14.95
CA TYR A 152 -7.13 -7.83 -14.56
C TYR A 152 -7.20 -7.93 -13.03
N LEU A 153 -8.40 -7.75 -12.48
CA LEU A 153 -8.69 -8.19 -11.14
C LEU A 153 -9.04 -9.68 -11.21
N GLY A 154 -8.10 -10.53 -10.77
CA GLY A 154 -8.30 -11.96 -10.65
C GLY A 154 -9.12 -12.28 -9.41
N GLU A 155 -10.26 -12.94 -9.58
CA GLU A 155 -11.05 -13.44 -8.47
C GLU A 155 -10.50 -14.76 -7.94
N ARG A 156 -10.77 -15.06 -6.67
CA ARG A 156 -10.49 -16.38 -6.09
C ARG A 156 -11.15 -17.47 -6.94
N GLY A 157 -10.38 -18.47 -7.35
CA GLY A 157 -10.84 -19.56 -8.20
C GLY A 157 -10.63 -19.34 -9.70
N ALA A 158 -10.26 -18.13 -10.13
CA ALA A 158 -9.95 -17.85 -11.53
C ALA A 158 -8.67 -18.56 -11.97
N LEU A 159 -8.61 -18.99 -13.23
CA LEU A 159 -7.42 -19.59 -13.80
C LEU A 159 -6.33 -18.53 -14.02
N ALA A 160 -5.11 -18.85 -13.62
CA ALA A 160 -3.92 -18.02 -13.74
C ALA A 160 -2.67 -18.89 -13.83
N SER A 161 -1.61 -18.30 -14.38
CA SER A 161 -0.25 -18.82 -14.32
C SER A 161 0.51 -18.09 -13.20
N TYR A 162 1.13 -18.84 -12.30
CA TYR A 162 1.88 -18.28 -11.16
C TYR A 162 3.03 -19.21 -10.78
N ARG A 163 3.97 -18.69 -10.00
CA ARG A 163 5.02 -19.50 -9.36
C ARG A 163 4.56 -19.92 -7.97
N LEU A 164 5.19 -20.97 -7.45
CA LEU A 164 4.94 -21.44 -6.09
C LEU A 164 6.24 -21.33 -5.29
N ASP A 165 6.13 -20.85 -4.05
CA ASP A 165 7.19 -21.01 -3.07
C ASP A 165 7.17 -22.41 -2.44
N GLU A 166 8.15 -22.68 -1.57
CA GLU A 166 8.29 -23.96 -0.87
C GLU A 166 7.09 -24.33 0.00
N ASP A 167 6.31 -23.35 0.47
CA ASP A 167 5.10 -23.55 1.27
C ASP A 167 3.82 -23.64 0.42
N ASN A 168 3.96 -23.61 -0.90
CA ASN A 168 2.87 -23.60 -1.90
C ASN A 168 2.04 -22.32 -1.91
N GLU A 169 2.59 -21.20 -1.45
CA GLU A 169 1.96 -19.89 -1.65
C GLU A 169 2.16 -19.40 -3.10
N GLN A 170 1.15 -18.72 -3.60
CA GLN A 170 1.10 -18.26 -4.99
C GLN A 170 1.87 -16.95 -5.16
N LEU A 171 2.90 -16.98 -6.00
CA LEU A 171 3.67 -15.81 -6.38
C LEU A 171 3.28 -15.35 -7.80
N ILE A 172 2.75 -14.13 -7.89
CA ILE A 172 2.53 -13.42 -9.15
C ILE A 172 3.40 -12.18 -9.12
N LEU A 173 4.41 -12.16 -9.99
CA LEU A 173 5.24 -10.98 -10.17
C LEU A 173 4.46 -9.93 -10.95
N ILE A 174 4.43 -8.73 -10.39
CA ILE A 174 3.82 -7.54 -10.98
C ILE A 174 4.95 -6.54 -11.28
#